data_AF-A0A2T2UGD1-F1
#
_entry.id   AF-A0A2T2UGD1-F1
#
_cell.length_a   1.000
_cell.length_b   1.000
_cell.length_c   1.000
_cell.angle_alpha   90.00
_cell.angle_beta   90.00
_cell.angle_gamma   90.00
#
_symmetry.space_group_name_H-M   'P 1'
#
loop_
_entity.id
_entity.type
_entity.pdbx_description
1 polymer ?
#
loop_
_entity_poly.entity_id
_entity_poly.type
_entity_poly.pdbx_seq_one_letter_code
_entity_poly.pdbx_strand_id
1 'polypeptide(L)'
;MNVRLLQRVRDAIADRPDRYCAAHWAFARNRRAVIEFGARPDHFRCCIAGHVLLEEKGGDYDEKGLLCEGGFHDPGHLWQRAAEAAGLTEAQRNELFFPSQWDAPFKKGYYLSSGAEEAEISAAYIDHFLDKHAPERTWAADRPAVPGGEEERREAEGDVAARVA
;
A
#
# COMPACT_ATOMS: atom_id res chain seq x y z
N MET A 1 10.14 -12.41 4.10
CA MET A 1 9.08 -11.39 4.20
C MET A 1 8.79 -11.03 5.66
N ASN A 2 8.86 -9.75 5.98
CA ASN A 2 8.64 -9.16 7.31
C ASN A 2 7.16 -8.79 7.49
N VAL A 3 6.34 -9.78 7.80
CA VAL A 3 4.88 -9.64 7.94
C VAL A 3 4.48 -8.54 8.94
N ARG A 4 5.19 -8.44 10.08
CA ARG A 4 4.90 -7.42 11.10
C ARG A 4 5.11 -5.99 10.61
N LEU A 5 6.09 -5.77 9.73
CA LEU A 5 6.30 -4.46 9.12
C LEU A 5 5.16 -4.14 8.14
N LEU A 6 4.81 -5.09 7.27
CA LEU A 6 3.73 -4.90 6.30
C LEU A 6 2.36 -4.67 6.97
N GLN A 7 2.11 -5.30 8.12
CA GLN A 7 0.92 -5.02 8.94
C GLN A 7 0.91 -3.58 9.47
N ARG A 8 2.02 -3.11 10.06
CA ARG A 8 2.12 -1.70 10.49
C ARG A 8 1.93 -0.73 9.34
N VAL A 9 2.46 -1.06 8.16
CA VAL A 9 2.28 -0.26 6.94
C VAL A 9 0.80 -0.19 6.56
N ARG A 10 0.11 -1.33 6.57
CA ARG A 10 -1.32 -1.40 6.29
C ARG A 10 -2.12 -0.56 7.28
N ASP A 11 -1.87 -0.70 8.58
CA ASP A 11 -2.56 0.06 9.62
C ASP A 11 -2.26 1.56 9.48
N ALA A 12 -1.00 1.93 9.24
CA ALA A 12 -0.57 3.31 9.02
C ALA A 12 -1.25 3.98 7.81
N ILE A 13 -1.49 3.23 6.73
CA ILE A 13 -2.19 3.71 5.53
C ILE A 13 -3.68 3.89 5.83
N ALA A 14 -4.30 2.93 6.53
CA ALA A 14 -5.70 3.00 6.91
C ALA A 14 -6.00 4.15 7.89
N ASP A 15 -5.11 4.38 8.85
CA ASP A 15 -5.27 5.42 9.88
C ASP A 15 -4.97 6.83 9.37
N ARG A 16 -4.16 6.97 8.31
CA ARG A 16 -3.71 8.25 7.77
C ARG A 16 -3.86 8.31 6.24
N PRO A 17 -5.09 8.17 5.71
CA PRO A 17 -5.33 8.12 4.28
C PRO A 17 -4.95 9.42 3.55
N ASP A 18 -4.92 10.56 4.27
CA ASP A 18 -4.47 11.86 3.76
C ASP A 18 -2.98 11.89 3.36
N ARG A 19 -2.20 10.97 3.93
CA ARG A 19 -0.77 10.77 3.66
C ARG A 19 -0.49 9.76 2.55
N TYR A 20 -1.52 9.14 1.99
CA TYR A 20 -1.37 8.15 0.93
C TYR A 20 -1.70 8.74 -0.45
N CYS A 21 -0.87 8.43 -1.45
CA CYS A 21 -1.15 8.65 -2.87
C CYS A 21 -0.13 7.85 -3.67
N ALA A 22 -0.59 6.93 -4.50
CA ALA A 22 0.25 6.14 -5.36
C ALA A 22 0.22 6.60 -6.83
N ALA A 23 -0.71 7.49 -7.22
CA ALA A 23 -0.41 8.46 -8.27
C ALA A 23 0.66 9.42 -7.73
N HIS A 24 1.88 9.35 -8.25
CA HIS A 24 3.08 10.10 -7.86
C HIS A 24 2.93 11.24 -6.84
N TRP A 25 3.82 11.19 -5.84
CA TRP A 25 4.38 12.31 -5.09
C TRP A 25 3.88 13.67 -5.59
N ALA A 26 3.12 14.39 -4.79
CA ALA A 26 2.82 15.79 -5.04
C ALA A 26 4.13 16.61 -4.96
N PHE A 27 4.95 16.55 -6.02
CA PHE A 27 6.37 16.88 -6.02
C PHE A 27 6.70 18.32 -6.44
N ALA A 28 5.73 19.20 -6.64
CA ALA A 28 6.02 20.54 -7.16
C ALA A 28 5.82 21.67 -6.15
N ARG A 29 4.73 21.67 -5.37
CA ARG A 29 4.37 22.86 -4.59
C ARG A 29 5.28 23.10 -3.38
N ASN A 30 5.65 22.04 -2.65
CA ASN A 30 6.41 22.17 -1.40
C ASN A 30 7.84 21.64 -1.48
N ARG A 31 8.20 20.85 -2.50
CA ARG A 31 9.54 20.22 -2.59
C ARG A 31 10.66 21.23 -2.47
N ARG A 32 10.59 22.30 -3.26
CA ARG A 32 11.58 23.38 -3.23
C ARG A 32 11.64 24.02 -1.84
N ALA A 33 10.49 24.25 -1.21
CA ALA A 33 10.44 24.81 0.14
C ALA A 33 11.03 23.88 1.22
N VAL A 34 10.79 22.58 1.12
CA VAL A 34 11.32 21.58 2.07
C VAL A 34 12.83 21.38 1.87
N ILE A 35 13.30 21.30 0.63
CA ILE A 35 14.70 21.03 0.30
C ILE A 35 15.56 22.28 0.45
N GLU A 36 15.16 23.41 -0.15
CA GLU A 36 15.97 24.64 -0.15
C GLU A 36 15.79 25.48 1.11
N PHE A 37 14.59 25.46 1.72
CA PHE A 37 14.25 26.36 2.84
C PHE A 37 13.90 25.62 4.15
N GLY A 38 14.04 24.29 4.19
CA GLY A 38 13.81 23.51 5.40
C GLY A 38 12.36 23.52 5.91
N ALA A 39 11.38 23.80 5.04
CA ALA A 39 9.96 23.76 5.40
C ALA A 39 9.50 22.35 5.81
N ARG A 40 8.36 22.27 6.50
CA ARG A 40 7.71 20.99 6.82
C ARG A 40 7.17 20.34 5.53
N PRO A 41 7.20 19.01 5.40
CA PRO A 41 6.67 18.29 4.25
C PRO A 41 5.13 18.20 4.32
N ASP A 42 4.46 19.34 4.49
CA ASP A 42 3.01 19.39 4.57
C ASP A 42 2.39 18.93 3.25
N HIS A 43 1.35 18.10 3.33
CA HIS A 43 0.69 17.43 2.20
C HIS A 43 1.60 16.46 1.42
N PHE A 44 2.65 15.95 2.07
CA PHE A 44 3.40 14.82 1.56
C PHE A 44 2.50 13.58 1.45
N ARG A 45 2.53 12.94 0.28
CA ARG A 45 1.83 11.68 0.04
C ARG A 45 2.78 10.65 -0.54
N CYS A 46 2.81 9.46 0.04
CA CYS A 46 3.70 8.39 -0.39
C CYS A 46 2.94 7.10 -0.75
N CYS A 47 3.62 6.23 -1.49
CA CYS A 47 3.13 4.92 -1.86
C CYS A 47 3.44 3.88 -0.77
N ILE A 48 2.99 2.62 -0.96
CA ILE A 48 3.26 1.50 -0.03
C ILE A 48 4.76 1.38 0.30
N ALA A 49 5.64 1.49 -0.70
CA ALA A 49 7.08 1.41 -0.47
C ALA A 49 7.62 2.56 0.42
N GLY A 50 7.06 3.77 0.30
CA GLY A 50 7.40 4.88 1.19
C GLY A 50 6.95 4.61 2.62
N HIS A 51 5.72 4.09 2.80
CA HIS A 51 5.26 3.68 4.13
C HIS A 51 6.09 2.55 4.73
N VAL A 52 6.59 1.60 3.93
CA VAL A 52 7.51 0.56 4.43
C VAL A 52 8.75 1.18 5.08
N LEU A 53 9.35 2.19 4.43
CA LEU A 53 10.53 2.87 4.95
C LEU A 53 10.22 3.75 6.17
N LEU A 54 9.05 4.39 6.23
CA LEU A 54 8.61 5.16 7.41
C LEU A 54 8.34 4.28 8.63
N GLU A 55 7.80 3.08 8.42
CA GLU A 55 7.38 2.18 9.51
C GLU A 55 8.46 1.17 9.90
N GLU A 56 9.61 1.20 9.21
CA GLU A 56 10.79 0.41 9.55
C GLU A 56 11.40 0.92 10.87
N LYS A 57 11.46 0.02 11.88
CA LYS A 57 12.06 0.38 13.17
C LYS A 57 13.56 0.51 13.03
N GLY A 58 14.09 1.69 13.36
CA GLY A 58 15.51 2.00 13.22
C GLY A 58 15.92 2.31 11.78
N GLY A 59 14.95 2.55 10.88
CA GLY A 59 15.22 3.06 9.55
C GLY A 59 15.64 4.54 9.58
N ASP A 60 16.34 4.97 8.54
CA ASP A 60 16.89 6.32 8.41
C ASP A 60 15.91 7.31 7.73
N TYR A 61 14.68 6.87 7.45
CA TYR A 61 13.72 7.63 6.66
C TYR A 61 12.64 8.30 7.51
N ASP A 62 12.56 9.62 7.40
CA ASP A 62 11.38 10.42 7.68
C ASP A 62 10.73 10.92 6.37
N GLU A 63 9.62 11.64 6.47
CA GLU A 63 8.94 12.17 5.27
C GLU A 63 9.84 13.12 4.47
N LYS A 64 10.77 13.83 5.12
CA LYS A 64 11.72 14.73 4.45
C LYS A 64 12.78 13.93 3.69
N GLY A 65 13.35 12.89 4.29
CA GLY A 65 14.32 11.99 3.70
C GLY A 65 13.75 11.31 2.46
N LEU A 66 12.51 10.81 2.58
CA LEU A 66 11.77 10.29 1.42
C LEU A 66 11.60 11.35 0.34
N LEU A 67 11.17 12.57 0.67
CA LEU A 67 11.01 13.67 -0.30
C LEU A 67 12.32 14.07 -0.99
N CYS A 68 13.43 14.04 -0.27
CA CYS A 68 14.74 14.32 -0.82
C CYS A 68 15.17 13.23 -1.82
N GLU A 69 15.00 11.96 -1.46
CA GLU A 69 15.48 10.81 -2.25
C GLU A 69 14.53 10.38 -3.37
N GLY A 70 13.22 10.55 -3.22
CA GLY A 70 12.23 10.13 -4.22
C GLY A 70 12.10 11.05 -5.43
N GLY A 71 12.86 12.16 -5.48
CA GLY A 71 12.79 13.15 -6.55
C GLY A 71 13.22 12.59 -7.91
N PHE A 72 12.59 13.08 -8.98
CA PHE A 72 12.80 12.74 -10.41
C PHE A 72 14.26 12.67 -10.93
N HIS A 73 15.26 13.07 -10.13
CA HIS A 73 16.65 13.26 -10.54
C HIS A 73 17.58 12.11 -10.15
N ASP A 74 17.15 11.21 -9.28
CA ASP A 74 17.82 9.94 -9.05
C ASP A 74 16.71 8.89 -8.93
N PRO A 75 16.55 7.94 -9.87
CA PRO A 75 15.67 6.80 -9.69
C PRO A 75 16.29 5.89 -8.63
N GLY A 76 16.38 6.42 -7.42
CA GLY A 76 17.05 5.85 -6.28
C GLY A 76 16.27 4.66 -5.78
N HIS A 77 17.04 3.71 -5.28
CA HIS A 77 16.69 2.39 -4.77
C HIS A 77 15.59 2.35 -3.68
N LEU A 78 14.71 3.34 -3.51
CA LEU A 78 13.69 3.36 -2.46
C LEU A 78 12.81 2.11 -2.48
N TRP A 79 12.33 1.69 -3.65
CA TRP A 79 11.55 0.45 -3.75
C TRP A 79 12.40 -0.80 -3.43
N GLN A 80 13.69 -0.75 -3.72
CA GLN A 80 14.63 -1.83 -3.44
C GLN A 80 14.97 -1.89 -1.93
N ARG A 81 15.25 -0.76 -1.30
CA ARG A 81 15.44 -0.60 0.15
C ARG A 81 14.18 -0.99 0.91
N ALA A 82 13.02 -0.56 0.44
CA ALA A 82 11.73 -0.98 1.00
C ALA A 82 11.54 -2.50 0.88
N ALA A 83 11.91 -3.08 -0.27
CA ALA A 83 11.86 -4.54 -0.45
C ALA A 83 12.80 -5.26 0.51
N GLU A 84 14.02 -4.76 0.71
CA GLU A 84 15.00 -5.30 1.64
C GLU A 84 14.52 -5.22 3.09
N ALA A 85 14.01 -4.06 3.53
CA ALA A 85 13.40 -3.83 4.84
C ALA A 85 12.21 -4.78 5.09
N ALA A 86 11.36 -4.95 4.08
CA ALA A 86 10.23 -5.88 4.11
C ALA A 86 10.64 -7.34 3.84
N GLY A 87 11.91 -7.63 3.55
CA GLY A 87 12.43 -8.96 3.20
C GLY A 87 11.65 -9.63 2.07
N LEU A 88 11.29 -8.87 1.03
CA LEU A 88 10.56 -9.31 -0.15
C LEU A 88 11.53 -9.87 -1.20
N THR A 89 11.09 -10.90 -1.92
CA THR A 89 11.75 -11.27 -3.18
C THR A 89 11.49 -10.21 -4.25
N GLU A 90 12.23 -10.25 -5.36
CA GLU A 90 11.98 -9.36 -6.49
C GLU A 90 10.55 -9.48 -7.05
N ALA A 91 10.05 -10.70 -7.19
CA ALA A 91 8.67 -10.94 -7.66
C ALA A 91 7.65 -10.34 -6.69
N GLN A 92 7.84 -10.54 -5.38
CA GLN A 92 6.99 -9.99 -4.33
C GLN A 92 7.04 -8.46 -4.26
N ARG A 93 8.23 -7.86 -4.40
CA ARG A 93 8.41 -6.41 -4.51
C ARG A 93 7.59 -5.88 -5.68
N ASN A 94 7.71 -6.51 -6.85
CA ASN A 94 7.06 -6.02 -8.04
C ASN A 94 5.53 -6.10 -7.91
N GLU A 95 5.04 -7.24 -7.42
CA GLU A 95 3.62 -7.47 -7.15
C GLU A 95 3.07 -6.47 -6.12
N LEU A 96 3.80 -6.18 -5.05
CA LEU A 96 3.32 -5.29 -3.99
C LEU A 96 3.39 -3.81 -4.37
N PHE A 97 4.51 -3.37 -4.94
CA PHE A 97 4.79 -1.94 -5.13
C PHE A 97 4.32 -1.36 -6.46
N PHE A 98 3.94 -2.18 -7.44
CA PHE A 98 3.46 -1.70 -8.74
C PHE A 98 1.99 -2.08 -8.97
N PRO A 99 1.04 -1.15 -8.80
CA PRO A 99 -0.40 -1.39 -9.02
C PRO A 99 -0.77 -1.93 -10.40
N SER A 100 0.09 -1.72 -11.40
CA SER A 100 -0.06 -2.31 -12.74
C SER A 100 -0.01 -3.85 -12.73
N GLN A 101 0.58 -4.46 -11.70
CA GLN A 101 0.69 -5.90 -11.49
C GLN A 101 -0.35 -6.48 -10.53
N TRP A 102 -1.21 -5.64 -9.93
CA TRP A 102 -2.18 -6.12 -8.96
C TRP A 102 -3.26 -7.00 -9.59
N ASP A 103 -3.71 -8.00 -8.83
CA ASP A 103 -4.83 -8.86 -9.20
C ASP A 103 -6.14 -8.04 -9.28
N ALA A 104 -7.12 -8.52 -10.04
CA ALA A 104 -8.49 -7.97 -9.98
C ALA A 104 -9.13 -8.33 -8.62
N PRO A 105 -9.99 -7.46 -8.04
CA PRO A 105 -10.43 -6.16 -8.55
C PRO A 105 -9.48 -4.99 -8.22
N PHE A 106 -8.44 -5.22 -7.42
CA PHE A 106 -7.59 -4.17 -6.84
C PHE A 106 -6.97 -3.24 -7.87
N LYS A 107 -6.40 -3.77 -8.96
CA LYS A 107 -5.81 -2.95 -10.02
C LYS A 107 -6.80 -1.93 -10.59
N LYS A 108 -8.02 -2.39 -10.91
CA LYS A 108 -9.04 -1.52 -11.50
C LYS A 108 -9.52 -0.49 -10.47
N GLY A 109 -9.82 -0.93 -9.25
CA GLY A 109 -10.23 -0.03 -8.18
C GLY A 109 -9.19 1.05 -7.93
N TYR A 110 -7.93 0.64 -7.81
CA TYR A 110 -6.79 1.52 -7.58
C TYR A 110 -6.72 2.65 -8.64
N TYR A 111 -6.78 2.32 -9.94
CA TYR A 111 -6.72 3.32 -11.02
C TYR A 111 -8.00 4.17 -11.19
N LEU A 112 -9.12 3.76 -10.59
CA LEU A 112 -10.37 4.53 -10.61
C LEU A 112 -10.58 5.37 -9.34
N SER A 113 -9.79 5.10 -8.29
CA SER A 113 -9.89 5.75 -6.98
C SER A 113 -9.10 7.05 -6.89
N SER A 114 -9.41 7.85 -5.86
CA SER A 114 -8.56 9.00 -5.49
C SER A 114 -8.61 9.27 -3.99
N GLY A 115 -7.48 9.73 -3.42
CA GLY A 115 -7.44 10.14 -2.02
C GLY A 115 -7.70 8.98 -1.06
N ALA A 116 -8.73 9.09 -0.22
CA ALA A 116 -9.01 8.10 0.82
C ALA A 116 -9.35 6.71 0.27
N GLU A 117 -10.09 6.64 -0.84
CA GLU A 117 -10.43 5.37 -1.49
C GLU A 117 -9.17 4.64 -1.99
N GLU A 118 -8.16 5.39 -2.45
CA GLU A 118 -6.89 4.81 -2.90
C GLU A 118 -6.11 4.18 -1.73
N ALA A 119 -6.15 4.83 -0.56
CA ALA A 119 -5.56 4.32 0.67
C ALA A 119 -6.25 3.04 1.14
N GLU A 120 -7.59 3.02 1.13
CA GLU A 120 -8.40 1.85 1.49
C GLU A 120 -8.08 0.65 0.59
N ILE A 121 -8.04 0.86 -0.73
CA ILE A 121 -7.71 -0.21 -1.70
C ILE A 121 -6.30 -0.73 -1.48
N SER A 122 -5.36 0.15 -1.16
CA SER A 122 -3.97 -0.22 -0.92
C SER A 122 -3.79 -0.99 0.38
N ALA A 123 -4.48 -0.59 1.45
CA ALA A 123 -4.52 -1.34 2.71
C ALA A 123 -5.13 -2.72 2.50
N ALA A 124 -6.25 -2.81 1.78
CA ALA A 124 -6.89 -4.07 1.43
C ALA A 124 -5.99 -4.96 0.54
N TYR A 125 -5.22 -4.36 -0.37
CA TYR A 125 -4.28 -5.11 -1.19
C TYR A 125 -3.10 -5.67 -0.39
N ILE A 126 -2.63 -4.96 0.65
CA ILE A 126 -1.62 -5.52 1.56
C ILE A 126 -2.19 -6.74 2.29
N ASP A 127 -3.45 -6.68 2.74
CA ASP A 127 -4.10 -7.84 3.36
C ASP A 127 -4.18 -9.03 2.39
N HIS A 128 -4.59 -8.81 1.13
CA HIS A 128 -4.61 -9.83 0.07
C HIS A 128 -3.22 -10.41 -0.21
N PHE A 129 -2.21 -9.55 -0.31
CA PHE A 129 -0.83 -9.95 -0.54
C PHE A 129 -0.28 -10.81 0.61
N LEU A 130 -0.61 -10.45 1.86
CA LEU A 130 -0.22 -11.22 3.04
C LEU A 130 -0.93 -12.57 3.11
N ASP A 131 -2.22 -12.66 2.77
CA ASP A 131 -2.94 -13.93 2.64
C ASP A 131 -2.27 -14.85 1.61
N LYS A 132 -1.87 -14.29 0.46
CA LYS A 132 -1.25 -15.05 -0.64
C LYS A 132 0.16 -15.55 -0.32
N HIS A 133 0.98 -14.73 0.33
CA HIS A 133 2.42 -14.99 0.50
C HIS A 133 2.83 -15.38 1.93
N ALA A 134 1.93 -15.28 2.92
CA ALA A 134 2.15 -15.70 4.31
C ALA A 134 0.88 -16.30 4.99
N PRO A 135 0.23 -17.32 4.38
CA PRO A 135 -1.06 -17.86 4.85
C PRO A 135 -1.00 -18.53 6.23
N GLU A 136 0.15 -19.05 6.64
CA GLU A 136 0.29 -19.83 7.87
C GLU A 136 0.45 -18.99 9.15
N ARG A 137 0.45 -17.66 9.05
CA ARG A 137 0.59 -16.79 10.22
C ARG A 137 -0.76 -16.24 10.67
N THR A 138 -1.17 -16.71 11.83
CA THR A 138 -2.44 -16.41 12.50
C THR A 138 -2.66 -14.92 12.62
N TRP A 139 -3.71 -14.46 11.94
CA TRP A 139 -4.35 -13.16 12.06
C TRP A 139 -4.76 -12.92 13.52
N ALA A 140 -3.93 -12.22 14.29
CA ALA A 140 -4.35 -11.74 15.61
C ALA A 140 -5.31 -10.55 15.40
N ALA A 141 -6.59 -10.91 15.22
CA ALA A 141 -7.79 -10.16 15.60
C ALA A 141 -7.78 -8.64 15.38
N ASP A 142 -7.95 -8.15 14.14
CA ASP A 142 -8.47 -6.79 13.83
C ASP A 142 -8.70 -6.58 12.31
N ARG A 143 -9.40 -7.51 11.66
CA ARG A 143 -9.77 -7.36 10.24
C ARG A 143 -11.09 -6.56 10.14
N PRO A 144 -11.12 -5.34 9.57
CA PRO A 144 -12.39 -4.73 9.15
C PRO A 144 -12.94 -5.52 7.95
N ALA A 145 -14.26 -5.66 7.90
CA ALA A 145 -14.94 -6.36 6.82
C ALA A 145 -14.71 -5.65 5.48
N VAL A 146 -14.24 -6.39 4.48
CA VAL A 146 -14.17 -5.89 3.10
C VAL A 146 -15.60 -5.65 2.59
N PRO A 147 -15.97 -4.43 2.16
CA PRO A 147 -17.29 -4.20 1.57
C PRO A 147 -17.41 -4.98 0.25
N GLY A 148 -18.43 -5.83 0.14
CA GLY A 148 -18.82 -6.45 -1.15
C GLY A 148 -18.50 -7.93 -1.36
N GLY A 149 -17.91 -8.64 -0.38
CA GLY A 149 -17.54 -10.06 -0.57
C GLY A 149 -18.63 -11.10 -0.27
N GLU A 150 -19.70 -10.73 0.45
CA GLU A 150 -20.74 -11.69 0.88
C GLU A 150 -21.95 -11.77 -0.07
N GLU A 151 -22.16 -10.77 -0.92
CA GLU A 151 -23.33 -10.71 -1.82
C GLU A 151 -23.11 -11.60 -3.07
N GLU A 152 -21.90 -11.65 -3.62
CA GLU A 152 -21.57 -12.53 -4.77
C GLU A 152 -21.54 -14.03 -4.43
N ARG A 153 -21.31 -14.41 -3.16
CA ARG A 153 -21.33 -15.84 -2.76
C ARG A 153 -22.74 -16.38 -2.57
N ARG A 154 -23.70 -15.54 -2.18
CA ARG A 154 -25.10 -15.97 -2.03
C ARG A 154 -25.82 -16.13 -3.37
N GLU A 155 -25.47 -15.34 -4.39
CA GLU A 155 -26.05 -15.50 -5.73
C GLU A 155 -25.53 -16.75 -6.45
N ALA A 156 -24.27 -17.15 -6.24
CA ALA A 156 -23.73 -18.37 -6.82
C ALA A 156 -24.28 -19.67 -6.19
N GLU A 157 -24.62 -19.65 -4.90
CA GLU A 157 -25.19 -20.82 -4.21
C GLU A 157 -26.72 -20.94 -4.38
N GLY A 158 -27.41 -19.84 -4.67
CA GLY A 158 -28.86 -19.83 -4.92
C GLY A 158 -29.28 -20.41 -6.27
N ASP A 159 -28.44 -20.29 -7.31
CA ASP A 159 -28.82 -20.65 -8.68
C ASP A 159 -28.61 -22.14 -9.02
N VAL A 160 -27.84 -22.87 -8.19
CA VAL A 160 -27.67 -24.33 -8.34
C VAL A 160 -28.86 -25.10 -7.75
N ALA A 161 -29.49 -24.58 -6.70
CA ALA A 161 -30.63 -25.24 -6.05
C ALA A 161 -31.92 -25.23 -6.89
N ALA A 162 -32.07 -24.28 -7.83
CA ALA A 162 -33.27 -24.15 -8.65
C ALA A 162 -33.29 -25.04 -9.91
N ARG A 163 -32.20 -25.75 -10.23
CA ARG A 163 -32.09 -26.60 -11.43
C ARG A 163 -32.19 -28.11 -11.18
N VAL A 164 -32.40 -28.53 -9.93
CA VAL A 164 -32.49 -29.96 -9.55
C VAL A 164 -33.80 -30.28 -8.80
N ALA A 165 -34.81 -29.40 -8.88
CA ALA A 165 -36.14 -29.63 -8.34
C ALA A 165 -37.17 -29.89 -9.45
#